data_AF-A0A7W0C9I5-F1
#
_entry.id   AF-A0A7W0C9I5-F1
#
_cell.length_a   1.000
_cell.length_b   1.000
_cell.length_c   1.000
_cell.angle_alpha   90.00
_cell.angle_beta   90.00
_cell.angle_gamma   90.00
#
_symmetry.space_group_name_H-M   'P 1'
#
loop_
_entity.id
_entity.type
_entity.pdbx_description
1 polymer ?
#
loop_
_entity_poly.entity_id
_entity_poly.type
_entity_poly.pdbx_seq_one_letter_code
_entity_poly.pdbx_strand_id
1 'polypeptide(L)'
;MNRKQQTPQAWIRPEQPDTALERVREKVRTCIQCGTCTGSCPNAFAMDATPRKLWRLVLMGQSREIFESRTFALCSDCYCCTLRCPRGLALTDAMADLKQIAAAGKHGGDAACTAFYSAFLQSARRYGRVQETRLMARYLAVMTPRRPLMPFRFSGLGMQMIKKGKISLRRPPAGRSLKGIFARIESMKDGQ
;
A
#
# COMPACT_ATOMS: atom_id res chain seq x y z
N MET A 1 -32.71 15.02 16.35
CA MET A 1 -31.75 14.20 15.56
C MET A 1 -30.36 14.76 15.71
N ASN A 2 -29.56 14.11 16.55
CA ASN A 2 -28.35 14.67 17.16
C ASN A 2 -27.12 14.38 16.29
N ARG A 3 -26.63 15.40 15.58
CA ARG A 3 -25.41 15.34 14.76
C ARG A 3 -24.21 15.35 15.72
N LYS A 4 -23.79 14.16 16.18
CA LYS A 4 -22.60 14.01 17.03
C LYS A 4 -21.41 14.67 16.33
N GLN A 5 -20.97 15.78 16.92
CA GLN A 5 -19.76 16.51 16.59
C GLN A 5 -18.58 15.55 16.82
N GLN A 6 -17.96 15.09 15.73
CA GLN A 6 -16.68 14.40 15.81
C GLN A 6 -15.60 15.44 16.12
N THR A 7 -15.00 15.31 17.29
CA THR A 7 -13.82 16.08 17.68
C THR A 7 -12.65 15.76 16.74
N PRO A 8 -11.90 16.77 16.25
CA PRO A 8 -10.71 16.52 15.45
C PRO A 8 -9.65 15.81 16.29
N GLN A 9 -9.19 14.63 15.86
CA GLN A 9 -8.16 13.88 16.57
C GLN A 9 -6.83 14.64 16.55
N ALA A 10 -6.20 14.75 17.72
CA ALA A 10 -5.06 15.62 18.05
C ALA A 10 -3.68 15.16 17.49
N TRP A 11 -3.63 14.49 16.34
CA TRP A 11 -2.38 14.12 15.64
C TRP A 11 -2.19 14.86 14.31
N ILE A 12 -3.03 15.86 14.03
CA ILE A 12 -2.98 16.67 12.82
C ILE A 12 -1.80 17.64 12.93
N ARG A 13 -0.68 17.28 12.29
CA ARG A 13 0.42 18.19 12.05
C ARG A 13 -0.02 19.17 10.93
N PRO A 14 0.18 20.49 11.08
CA PRO A 14 -0.26 21.47 10.08
C PRO A 14 0.43 21.23 8.73
N GLU A 15 -0.33 21.39 7.65
CA GLU A 15 0.05 21.18 6.25
C GLU A 15 1.39 21.86 5.92
N GLN A 16 2.46 21.08 5.90
CA GLN A 16 3.66 21.45 5.17
C GLN A 16 3.40 21.15 3.70
N PRO A 17 3.75 22.06 2.76
CA PRO A 17 3.74 21.75 1.34
C PRO A 17 4.74 20.64 1.12
N ASP A 18 4.23 19.42 1.05
CA ASP A 18 5.05 18.24 0.89
C ASP A 18 5.61 18.30 -0.53
N THR A 19 6.87 18.72 -0.66
CA THR A 19 7.60 18.79 -1.95
C THR A 19 7.44 17.51 -2.77
N ALA A 20 7.20 16.38 -2.10
CA ALA A 20 6.92 15.11 -2.75
C ALA A 20 5.53 15.04 -3.41
N LEU A 21 4.48 15.60 -2.81
CA LEU A 21 3.13 15.62 -3.40
C LEU A 21 3.06 16.54 -4.61
N GLU A 22 3.85 17.63 -4.64
CA GLU A 22 3.91 18.53 -5.79
C GLU A 22 4.47 17.83 -7.04
N ARG A 23 5.44 16.91 -6.88
CA ARG A 23 5.93 16.07 -7.98
C ARG A 23 4.83 15.20 -8.58
N VAL A 24 3.95 14.65 -7.73
CA VAL A 24 2.79 13.88 -8.17
C VAL A 24 1.80 14.79 -8.91
N ARG A 25 1.55 15.99 -8.36
CA ARG A 25 0.64 16.96 -8.96
C ARG A 25 1.09 17.37 -10.35
N GLU A 26 2.37 17.63 -10.56
CA GLU A 26 2.91 17.99 -11.88
C GLU A 26 2.66 16.88 -12.92
N LYS A 27 2.86 15.60 -12.55
CA LYS A 27 2.57 14.44 -13.41
C LYS A 27 1.10 14.36 -13.85
N VAL A 28 0.17 14.94 -13.10
CA VAL A 28 -1.27 14.88 -13.39
C VAL A 28 -1.89 16.25 -13.67
N ARG A 29 -1.09 17.31 -13.78
CA ARG A 29 -1.55 18.71 -13.85
C ARG A 29 -2.48 19.00 -15.04
N THR A 30 -2.27 18.32 -16.16
CA THR A 30 -3.10 18.49 -17.37
C THR A 30 -4.28 17.51 -17.45
N CYS A 31 -4.63 16.86 -16.33
CA CYS A 31 -5.76 15.95 -16.24
C CYS A 31 -7.10 16.67 -16.44
N ILE A 32 -7.85 16.23 -17.43
CA ILE A 32 -9.19 16.76 -17.79
C ILE A 32 -10.35 16.04 -17.08
N GLN A 33 -10.06 15.19 -16.09
CA GLN A 33 -11.08 14.47 -15.29
C GLN A 33 -12.06 13.59 -16.12
N CYS A 34 -11.65 13.09 -17.29
CA CYS A 34 -12.49 12.30 -18.19
C CYS A 34 -12.96 10.94 -17.63
N GLY A 35 -12.22 10.36 -16.66
CA GLY A 35 -12.61 9.12 -16.00
C GLY A 35 -12.20 7.81 -16.69
N THR A 36 -11.50 7.85 -17.83
CA THR A 36 -10.99 6.63 -18.51
C THR A 36 -10.17 5.74 -17.57
N CYS A 37 -9.39 6.34 -16.67
CA CYS A 37 -8.62 5.62 -15.66
C CYS A 37 -9.48 4.84 -14.67
N THR A 38 -10.64 5.37 -14.28
CA THR A 38 -11.61 4.68 -13.42
C THR A 38 -12.24 3.50 -14.18
N GLY A 39 -12.71 3.73 -15.40
CA GLY A 39 -13.31 2.66 -16.22
C GLY A 39 -12.33 1.55 -16.61
N SER A 40 -11.04 1.85 -16.69
CA SER A 40 -9.99 0.87 -17.02
C SER A 40 -9.43 0.14 -15.80
N CYS A 41 -9.75 0.56 -14.58
CA CYS A 41 -9.15 0.00 -13.38
C CYS A 41 -9.89 -1.27 -12.95
N PRO A 42 -9.22 -2.44 -12.92
CA PRO A 42 -9.87 -3.69 -12.50
C PRO A 42 -10.27 -3.66 -11.02
N ASN A 43 -9.58 -2.86 -10.20
CA ASN A 43 -9.78 -2.77 -8.76
C ASN A 43 -10.74 -1.64 -8.35
N ALA A 44 -11.34 -0.91 -9.30
CA ALA A 44 -12.17 0.25 -9.00
C ALA A 44 -13.32 -0.06 -8.03
N PHE A 45 -13.90 -1.27 -8.12
CA PHE A 45 -15.00 -1.71 -7.26
C PHE A 45 -14.60 -1.87 -5.79
N ALA A 46 -13.32 -2.05 -5.49
CA ALA A 46 -12.81 -2.24 -4.13
C ALA A 46 -12.19 -0.95 -3.53
N MET A 47 -12.05 0.09 -4.34
CA MET A 47 -11.45 1.38 -3.95
C MET A 47 -12.49 2.28 -3.28
N ASP A 48 -12.09 2.96 -2.20
CA ASP A 48 -12.92 3.95 -1.50
C ASP A 48 -13.01 5.28 -2.28
N ALA A 49 -11.98 5.62 -3.04
CA ALA A 49 -12.01 6.69 -4.04
C ALA A 49 -11.59 6.13 -5.41
N THR A 50 -12.39 6.33 -6.45
CA THR A 50 -11.97 5.92 -7.80
C THR A 50 -10.69 6.65 -8.23
N PRO A 51 -9.87 6.11 -9.16
CA PRO A 51 -8.66 6.77 -9.64
C PRO A 51 -8.90 8.22 -10.09
N ARG A 52 -10.00 8.49 -10.83
CA ARG A 52 -10.39 9.85 -11.21
C ARG A 52 -10.56 10.77 -9.99
N LYS A 53 -11.27 10.30 -8.96
CA LYS A 53 -11.50 11.05 -7.72
C LYS A 53 -10.17 11.30 -7.00
N LEU A 54 -9.29 10.30 -6.91
CA LEU A 54 -7.97 10.46 -6.30
C LEU A 54 -7.15 11.55 -7.02
N TRP A 55 -7.11 11.55 -8.35
CA TRP A 55 -6.42 12.60 -9.10
C TRP A 55 -7.01 13.98 -8.89
N ARG A 56 -8.34 14.08 -8.70
CA ARG A 56 -8.97 15.35 -8.31
C ARG A 56 -8.47 15.83 -6.95
N LEU A 57 -8.34 14.93 -5.97
CA LEU A 57 -7.79 15.28 -4.65
C LEU A 57 -6.34 15.78 -4.76
N VAL A 58 -5.50 15.11 -5.58
CA VAL A 58 -4.11 15.52 -5.84
C VAL A 58 -4.05 16.93 -6.43
N LEU A 59 -4.86 17.22 -7.44
CA LEU A 59 -4.93 18.55 -8.04
C LEU A 59 -5.41 19.62 -7.05
N MET A 60 -6.32 19.27 -6.14
CA MET A 60 -6.80 20.17 -5.09
C MET A 60 -5.83 20.28 -3.90
N GLY A 61 -4.82 19.42 -3.81
CA GLY A 61 -3.83 19.45 -2.71
C GLY A 61 -4.37 18.89 -1.40
N GLN A 62 -5.43 18.09 -1.48
CA GLN A 62 -6.10 17.47 -0.33
C GLN A 62 -5.30 16.26 0.17
N SER A 63 -4.12 16.54 0.72
CA SER A 63 -3.13 15.54 1.15
C SER A 63 -3.72 14.54 2.15
N ARG A 64 -4.48 15.03 3.12
CA ARG A 64 -5.12 14.21 4.15
C ARG A 64 -6.04 13.17 3.54
N GLU A 65 -6.96 13.58 2.67
CA GLU A 65 -7.94 12.70 2.03
C GLU A 65 -7.26 11.68 1.10
N ILE A 66 -6.17 12.07 0.44
CA ILE A 66 -5.37 11.16 -0.39
C ILE A 66 -4.78 10.04 0.45
N PHE A 67 -4.16 10.37 1.58
CA PHE A 67 -3.45 9.39 2.40
C PHE A 67 -4.35 8.64 3.40
N GLU A 68 -5.55 9.15 3.72
CA GLU A 68 -6.57 8.36 4.42
C GLU A 68 -7.22 7.30 3.49
N SER A 69 -7.14 7.50 2.17
CA SER A 69 -7.68 6.56 1.18
C SER A 69 -6.88 5.26 1.09
N ARG A 70 -7.55 4.14 0.79
CA ARG A 70 -6.91 2.86 0.46
C ARG A 70 -6.63 2.71 -1.03
N THR A 71 -7.11 3.64 -1.86
CA THR A 71 -7.03 3.55 -3.32
C THR A 71 -5.62 3.36 -3.85
N PHE A 72 -4.65 4.15 -3.36
CA PHE A 72 -3.28 4.01 -3.84
C PHE A 72 -2.66 2.66 -3.43
N ALA A 73 -3.00 2.14 -2.25
CA ALA A 73 -2.56 0.82 -1.80
C ALA A 73 -3.19 -0.32 -2.60
N LEU A 74 -4.40 -0.14 -3.11
CA LEU A 74 -5.12 -1.10 -3.95
C LEU A 74 -4.72 -1.05 -5.44
N CYS A 75 -3.90 -0.09 -5.85
CA CYS A 75 -3.38 -0.07 -7.22
C CYS A 75 -2.44 -1.26 -7.46
N SER A 76 -2.74 -2.05 -8.50
CA SER A 76 -1.94 -3.20 -8.92
C SER A 76 -0.78 -2.87 -9.86
N ASP A 77 -0.60 -1.59 -10.19
CA ASP A 77 0.41 -1.11 -11.16
C ASP A 77 0.33 -1.84 -12.52
N CYS A 78 -0.90 -2.12 -12.98
CA CYS A 78 -1.16 -2.83 -14.24
C CYS A 78 -1.04 -1.98 -15.52
N TYR A 79 -0.70 -0.69 -15.41
CA TYR A 79 -0.53 0.26 -16.52
C TYR A 79 -1.74 0.57 -17.42
N CYS A 80 -2.89 -0.10 -17.26
CA CYS A 80 -4.09 0.14 -18.08
C CYS A 80 -4.53 1.62 -18.12
N CYS A 81 -4.49 2.31 -16.98
CA CYS A 81 -4.90 3.72 -16.89
C CYS A 81 -3.94 4.66 -17.62
N THR A 82 -2.64 4.38 -17.61
CA THR A 82 -1.60 5.14 -18.31
C THR A 82 -1.75 4.98 -19.82
N LEU A 83 -1.86 3.73 -20.28
CA LEU A 83 -1.98 3.41 -21.71
C LEU A 83 -3.25 3.95 -22.36
N ARG A 84 -4.34 4.08 -21.60
CA ARG A 84 -5.65 4.54 -22.11
C ARG A 84 -5.91 6.02 -21.82
N CYS A 85 -4.98 6.75 -21.21
CA CYS A 85 -5.20 8.15 -20.90
C CYS A 85 -5.21 9.00 -22.19
N PRO A 86 -6.30 9.71 -22.53
CA PRO A 86 -6.33 10.55 -23.74
C PRO A 86 -5.40 11.77 -23.65
N ARG A 87 -4.90 12.08 -22.45
CA ARG A 87 -3.91 13.14 -22.18
C ARG A 87 -2.47 12.63 -22.11
N GLY A 88 -2.24 11.32 -22.24
CA GLY A 88 -0.90 10.72 -22.16
C GLY A 88 -0.25 10.83 -20.78
N LEU A 89 -1.03 10.90 -19.70
CA LEU A 89 -0.50 11.06 -18.34
C LEU A 89 0.12 9.74 -17.84
N ALA A 90 1.30 9.84 -17.22
CA ALA A 90 1.99 8.74 -16.53
C ALA A 90 1.35 8.41 -15.17
N LEU A 91 0.06 8.00 -15.20
CA LEU A 91 -0.75 7.80 -14.00
C LEU A 91 -0.23 6.69 -13.08
N THR A 92 0.38 5.65 -13.66
CA THR A 92 0.98 4.56 -12.89
C THR A 92 2.20 5.04 -12.11
N ASP A 93 3.04 5.88 -12.71
CA ASP A 93 4.20 6.45 -12.03
C ASP A 93 3.78 7.46 -10.96
N ALA A 94 2.77 8.27 -11.23
CA ALA A 94 2.18 9.15 -10.22
C ALA A 94 1.62 8.36 -9.02
N MET A 95 1.04 7.18 -9.27
CA MET A 95 0.56 6.30 -8.19
C MET A 95 1.71 5.67 -7.41
N ALA A 96 2.80 5.31 -8.09
CA ALA A 96 4.00 4.79 -7.44
C ALA A 96 4.61 5.84 -6.50
N ASP A 97 4.66 7.11 -6.90
CA ASP A 97 5.10 8.20 -6.03
C ASP A 97 4.20 8.34 -4.79
N LEU A 98 2.86 8.29 -4.94
CA LEU A 98 1.94 8.32 -3.80
C LEU A 98 2.20 7.17 -2.82
N LYS A 99 2.47 5.96 -3.32
CA LYS A 99 2.84 4.81 -2.49
C LYS A 99 4.16 5.04 -1.74
N GLN A 100 5.15 5.68 -2.38
CA GLN A 100 6.43 6.00 -1.74
C GLN A 100 6.28 7.06 -0.65
N ILE A 101 5.48 8.10 -0.89
CA ILE A 101 5.18 9.14 0.11
C ILE A 101 4.47 8.52 1.31
N ALA A 102 3.44 7.70 1.07
CA ALA A 102 2.73 6.96 2.09
C ALA A 102 3.66 6.08 2.93
N ALA A 103 4.57 5.34 2.28
CA ALA A 103 5.54 4.50 2.96
C ALA A 103 6.55 5.29 3.80
N ALA A 104 7.01 6.46 3.32
CA ALA A 104 7.96 7.31 4.03
C ALA A 104 7.33 8.01 5.24
N GLY A 105 6.14 8.61 5.06
CA GLY A 105 5.43 9.32 6.12
C GLY A 105 4.67 8.43 7.11
N LYS A 106 4.65 7.09 6.87
CA LYS A 106 3.74 6.15 7.53
C LYS A 106 2.27 6.59 7.40
N HIS A 107 1.96 7.29 6.31
CA HIS A 107 0.64 7.81 6.03
C HIS A 107 -0.16 6.77 5.25
N GLY A 108 -1.33 6.43 5.77
CA GLY A 108 -2.26 5.57 5.05
C GLY A 108 -2.01 4.07 5.17
N GLY A 109 -3.12 3.36 5.32
CA GLY A 109 -3.15 1.91 5.45
C GLY A 109 -3.68 1.45 6.81
N ASP A 110 -4.57 0.46 6.78
CA ASP A 110 -4.92 -0.32 7.96
C ASP A 110 -3.62 -0.88 8.58
N ALA A 111 -3.46 -0.78 9.90
CA ALA A 111 -2.34 -1.34 10.64
C ALA A 111 -2.10 -2.82 10.29
N ALA A 112 -3.17 -3.55 9.94
CA ALA A 112 -3.10 -4.91 9.43
C ALA A 112 -2.37 -5.01 8.08
N CYS A 113 -2.65 -4.12 7.13
CA CYS A 113 -2.04 -4.11 5.81
C CYS A 113 -0.55 -3.76 5.91
N THR A 114 -0.20 -2.76 6.72
CA THR A 114 1.18 -2.36 6.97
C THR A 114 1.98 -3.46 7.68
N ALA A 115 1.37 -4.14 8.66
CA ALA A 115 1.99 -5.28 9.34
C ALA A 115 2.22 -6.46 8.38
N PHE A 116 1.27 -6.76 7.50
CA PHE A 116 1.43 -7.80 6.49
C PHE A 116 2.55 -7.46 5.51
N TYR A 117 2.53 -6.25 4.94
CA TYR A 117 3.49 -5.82 3.93
C TYR A 117 4.92 -5.78 4.50
N SER A 118 5.09 -5.29 5.72
CA SER A 118 6.39 -5.32 6.41
C SER A 118 6.88 -6.74 6.71
N ALA A 119 6.00 -7.65 7.14
CA ALA A 119 6.34 -9.06 7.32
C ALA A 119 6.76 -9.73 6.00
N PHE A 120 6.07 -9.41 4.90
CA PHE A 120 6.42 -9.87 3.55
C PHE A 120 7.79 -9.35 3.11
N LEU A 121 8.01 -8.04 3.15
CA LEU A 121 9.28 -7.43 2.75
C LEU A 121 10.45 -7.93 3.59
N GLN A 122 10.25 -8.15 4.90
CA GLN A 122 11.29 -8.68 5.76
C GLN A 122 11.66 -10.13 5.42
N SER A 123 10.67 -10.93 5.01
CA SER A 123 10.88 -12.29 4.51
C SER A 123 11.71 -12.27 3.22
N ALA A 124 11.32 -11.43 2.25
CA ALA A 124 12.03 -11.24 1.00
C ALA A 124 13.46 -10.74 1.22
N ARG A 125 13.66 -9.68 2.03
CA ARG A 125 14.99 -9.13 2.35
C ARG A 125 15.91 -10.16 2.99
N ARG A 126 15.41 -10.91 3.98
CA ARG A 126 16.25 -11.82 4.76
C ARG A 126 16.60 -13.09 3.99
N TYR A 127 15.63 -13.68 3.30
CA TYR A 127 15.76 -15.03 2.73
C TYR A 127 15.79 -15.07 1.20
N GLY A 128 15.52 -13.96 0.52
CA GLY A 128 15.40 -13.90 -0.94
C GLY A 128 14.18 -14.62 -1.51
N ARG A 129 13.34 -15.17 -0.65
CA ARG A 129 12.11 -15.88 -1.00
C ARG A 129 11.11 -15.79 0.14
N VAL A 130 9.83 -15.90 -0.20
CA VAL A 130 8.74 -15.85 0.77
C VAL A 130 8.26 -17.27 1.04
N GLN A 131 8.14 -17.63 2.32
CA GLN A 131 7.50 -18.86 2.75
C GLN A 131 6.20 -18.51 3.45
N GLU A 132 5.09 -19.03 2.95
CA GLU A 132 3.73 -18.70 3.36
C GLU A 132 3.51 -18.97 4.85
N THR A 133 3.95 -20.13 5.34
CA THR A 133 3.81 -20.52 6.75
C THR A 133 4.48 -19.53 7.70
N ARG A 134 5.70 -19.11 7.37
CA ARG A 134 6.46 -18.16 8.20
C ARG A 134 5.91 -16.73 8.07
N LEU A 135 5.52 -16.34 6.86
CA LEU A 135 4.89 -15.04 6.63
C LEU A 135 3.62 -14.92 7.47
N MET A 136 2.75 -15.92 7.42
CA MET A 136 1.53 -15.97 8.22
C MET A 136 1.81 -16.02 9.71
N ALA A 137 2.69 -16.90 10.17
CA ALA A 137 3.04 -16.97 11.59
C ALA A 137 3.56 -15.62 12.13
N ARG A 138 4.42 -14.93 11.35
CA ARG A 138 4.95 -13.62 11.73
C ARG A 138 3.88 -12.53 11.68
N TYR A 139 3.04 -12.51 10.66
CA TYR A 139 1.92 -11.57 10.56
C TYR A 139 0.95 -11.71 11.73
N LEU A 140 0.54 -12.95 12.04
CA LEU A 140 -0.30 -13.24 13.19
C LEU A 140 0.39 -12.80 14.49
N ALA A 141 1.65 -13.17 14.70
CA ALA A 141 2.40 -12.77 15.90
C ALA A 141 2.50 -11.24 16.09
N VAL A 142 2.69 -10.48 15.01
CA VAL A 142 2.72 -8.99 15.06
C VAL A 142 1.33 -8.41 15.34
N MET A 143 0.26 -9.06 14.87
CA MET A 143 -1.11 -8.58 15.06
C MET A 143 -1.78 -9.03 16.36
N THR A 144 -1.42 -10.19 16.91
CA THR A 144 -2.04 -10.76 18.12
C THR A 144 -2.13 -9.77 19.29
N PRO A 145 -1.10 -8.95 19.61
CA PRO A 145 -1.19 -7.95 20.68
C PRO A 145 -2.27 -6.89 20.45
N ARG A 146 -2.61 -6.57 19.19
CA ARG A 146 -3.64 -5.59 18.83
C ARG A 146 -5.01 -6.21 18.59
N ARG A 147 -5.06 -7.47 18.15
CA ARG A 147 -6.30 -8.21 17.85
C ARG A 147 -6.13 -9.68 18.27
N PRO A 148 -6.30 -9.99 19.56
CA PRO A 148 -6.03 -11.34 20.11
C PRO A 148 -6.93 -12.41 19.50
N LEU A 149 -8.13 -12.04 19.03
CA LEU A 149 -9.07 -12.97 18.41
C LEU A 149 -8.81 -13.23 16.91
N MET A 150 -7.87 -12.52 16.30
CA MET A 150 -7.64 -12.60 14.84
C MET A 150 -7.14 -13.97 14.36
N PRO A 151 -6.22 -14.67 15.05
CA PRO A 151 -5.81 -16.03 14.66
C PRO A 151 -6.98 -17.02 14.58
N PHE A 152 -7.98 -16.88 15.45
CA PHE A 152 -9.16 -17.76 15.44
C PHE A 152 -9.98 -17.64 14.16
N ARG A 153 -10.03 -16.45 13.53
CA ARG A 153 -10.70 -16.25 12.23
C ARG A 153 -10.09 -17.08 11.11
N PHE A 154 -8.79 -17.36 11.20
CA PHE A 154 -8.06 -18.14 10.20
C PHE A 154 -7.92 -19.62 10.59
N SER A 155 -8.37 -20.02 11.79
CA SER A 155 -8.21 -21.39 12.31
C SER A 155 -8.86 -22.45 11.42
N GLY A 156 -10.09 -22.20 10.93
CA GLY A 156 -10.82 -23.15 10.07
C GLY A 156 -10.12 -23.40 8.74
N LEU A 157 -9.73 -22.33 8.04
CA LEU A 157 -8.97 -22.42 6.79
C LEU A 157 -7.59 -23.05 7.02
N GLY A 158 -6.90 -22.65 8.09
CA GLY A 158 -5.61 -23.21 8.48
C GLY A 158 -5.67 -24.72 8.71
N MET A 159 -6.68 -25.21 9.44
CA MET A 159 -6.90 -26.64 9.67
C MET A 159 -7.14 -27.40 8.36
N GLN A 160 -7.93 -26.85 7.44
CA GLN A 160 -8.16 -27.46 6.12
C GLN A 160 -6.87 -27.53 5.28
N MET A 161 -6.03 -26.50 5.34
CA MET A 161 -4.75 -26.49 4.63
C MET A 161 -3.73 -27.46 5.24
N ILE A 162 -3.70 -27.59 6.58
CA ILE A 162 -2.88 -28.60 7.27
C ILE A 162 -3.32 -30.02 6.88
N LYS A 163 -4.63 -30.30 6.95
CA LYS A 163 -5.19 -31.61 6.55
C LYS A 163 -4.85 -31.99 5.11
N LYS A 164 -4.76 -31.00 4.20
CA LYS A 164 -4.38 -31.20 2.79
C LYS A 164 -2.85 -31.17 2.56
N GLY A 165 -2.03 -31.06 3.60
CA GLY A 165 -0.57 -31.00 3.48
C GLY A 165 -0.03 -29.73 2.79
N LYS A 166 -0.84 -28.68 2.65
CA LYS A 166 -0.47 -27.43 1.95
C LYS A 166 0.36 -26.47 2.79
N ILE A 167 0.54 -26.75 4.08
CA ILE A 167 1.33 -25.93 4.99
C ILE A 167 2.64 -26.66 5.30
N SER A 168 3.75 -26.16 4.75
CA SER A 168 5.07 -26.69 5.05
C SER A 168 5.60 -26.10 6.36
N LEU A 169 5.64 -26.89 7.44
CA LEU A 169 6.32 -26.51 8.69
C LEU A 169 7.85 -26.61 8.58
N ARG A 170 8.37 -27.11 7.46
CA ARG A 170 9.80 -27.28 7.21
C ARG A 170 10.52 -25.94 7.18
N ARG A 171 11.69 -25.86 7.83
CA ARG A 171 12.60 -24.71 7.70
C ARG A 171 13.13 -24.65 6.26
N PRO A 172 12.92 -23.55 5.53
CA PRO A 172 13.43 -23.40 4.18
C PRO A 172 14.97 -23.36 4.22
N PRO A 173 15.69 -24.02 3.29
CA PRO A 173 17.11 -23.75 3.09
C PRO A 173 17.33 -22.25 2.84
N ALA A 174 18.40 -21.68 3.39
CA ALA A 174 18.68 -20.26 3.21
C ALA A 174 18.80 -19.95 1.71
N GLY A 175 17.91 -19.12 1.17
CA GLY A 175 18.10 -18.56 -0.17
C GLY A 175 19.21 -17.51 -0.14
N ARG A 176 19.68 -17.08 -1.32
CA ARG A 176 20.62 -15.96 -1.42
C ARG A 176 19.95 -14.71 -0.86
N SER A 177 20.53 -14.15 0.20
CA SER A 177 19.97 -12.98 0.88
C SER A 177 19.96 -11.77 -0.05
N LEU A 178 18.84 -11.05 -0.13
CA LEU A 178 18.73 -9.83 -0.93
C LEU A 178 19.29 -8.59 -0.21
N LYS A 179 19.79 -8.74 1.02
CA LYS A 179 20.35 -7.64 1.83
C LYS A 179 21.32 -6.75 1.05
N GLY A 180 22.21 -7.35 0.24
CA GLY A 180 23.18 -6.58 -0.56
C GLY A 180 22.53 -5.68 -1.61
N ILE A 181 21.44 -6.12 -2.24
CA ILE A 181 20.70 -5.31 -3.22
C ILE A 181 20.00 -4.14 -2.53
N PHE A 182 19.34 -4.40 -1.40
CA PHE A 182 18.69 -3.35 -0.62
C PHE A 182 19.68 -2.32 -0.09
N ALA A 183 20.83 -2.76 0.43
CA ALA A 183 21.89 -1.86 0.89
C ALA A 183 22.42 -0.96 -0.24
N ARG A 184 22.56 -1.51 -1.45
CA ARG A 184 22.98 -0.72 -2.62
C ARG A 184 21.92 0.32 -3.02
N ILE A 185 20.64 -0.04 -2.99
CA ILE A 185 19.55 0.91 -3.28
C ILE A 185 19.50 2.02 -2.22
N GLU A 186 19.70 1.68 -0.94
CA GLU A 186 19.78 2.65 0.15
C GLU A 186 20.94 3.63 -0.08
N SER A 187 22.13 3.14 -0.44
CA SER A 187 23.28 4.02 -0.79
C SER A 187 23.05 4.92 -2.00
N MET A 188 22.22 4.50 -2.96
CA MET A 188 21.86 5.34 -4.12
C MET A 188 20.88 6.44 -3.76
N LYS A 189 20.01 6.20 -2.77
CA LYS A 189 19.05 7.20 -2.29
C LYS A 189 19.69 8.28 -1.44
N ASP A 190 20.75 7.95 -0.69
CA ASP A 190 21.45 8.92 0.16
C ASP A 190 22.38 9.84 -0.63
N GLY A 191 22.71 9.49 -1.88
CA GLY A 191 23.57 10.27 -2.78
C GLY A 191 22.84 11.18 -3.77
N GLN A 192 21.51 11.34 -3.65
CA GLN A 192 20.66 12.05 -4.62
C GLN A 192 19.87 13.19 -3.97
#